data_AF-A0A6I6SM42-F1
#
_entry.id   AF-A0A6I6SM42-F1
#
_cell.length_a   1.000
_cell.length_b   1.000
_cell.length_c   1.000
_cell.angle_alpha   90.00
_cell.angle_beta   90.00
_cell.angle_gamma   90.00
#
_symmetry.space_group_name_H-M   'P 1'
#
loop_
_entity.id
_entity.type
_entity.pdbx_description
1 polymer ?
#
loop_
_entity_poly.entity_id
_entity_poly.type
_entity_poly.pdbx_seq_one_letter_code
_entity_poly.pdbx_strand_id
1 'polypeptide(L)'
;MAVNDEHHLFTVDEFIESLPDLKKLLDKLPLVIVNPAIRNGVWKDRNSDAHLAINWEKWTLEPLGAGVPPGQVNKLLNYIESEGVDVHKNLDPDWVKLAALALELERLINKQKLSLAFGKVKNMLRLLNEK
;
A
#
# COMPACT_ATOMS: atom_id res chain seq x y z
N MET A 1 20.66 16.45 -23.42
CA MET A 1 20.00 15.32 -22.74
C MET A 1 20.54 15.04 -21.33
N ALA A 2 21.70 15.55 -20.91
CA ALA A 2 22.28 15.28 -19.59
C ALA A 2 21.56 15.92 -18.38
N VAL A 3 20.82 17.03 -18.59
CA VAL A 3 20.21 17.81 -17.48
C VAL A 3 19.05 17.08 -16.78
N ASN A 4 18.38 16.13 -17.46
CA ASN A 4 17.29 15.36 -16.84
C ASN A 4 17.79 14.24 -15.92
N ASP A 5 19.01 13.74 -16.11
CA ASP A 5 19.52 12.61 -15.33
C ASP A 5 19.98 13.05 -13.93
N GLU A 6 20.61 14.21 -13.79
CA GLU A 6 21.04 14.73 -12.48
C GLU A 6 19.86 15.01 -11.55
N HIS A 7 18.77 15.60 -12.06
CA HIS A 7 17.58 15.85 -11.25
C HIS A 7 16.87 14.54 -10.84
N HIS A 8 16.91 13.52 -11.72
CA HIS A 8 16.36 12.21 -11.38
C HIS A 8 17.17 11.51 -10.31
N LEU A 9 18.50 11.54 -10.40
CA LEU A 9 19.40 10.99 -9.39
C LEU A 9 19.18 11.66 -8.03
N PHE A 10 19.13 12.99 -8.00
CA PHE A 10 18.84 13.73 -6.77
C PHE A 10 17.51 13.32 -6.12
N THR A 11 16.45 13.14 -6.93
CA THR A 11 15.13 12.70 -6.40
C THR A 11 15.20 11.28 -5.83
N VAL A 12 15.99 10.39 -6.45
CA VAL A 12 16.16 9.03 -5.96
C VAL A 12 16.97 9.01 -4.67
N ASP A 13 18.04 9.81 -4.59
CA ASP A 13 18.86 9.94 -3.39
C ASP A 13 18.05 10.48 -2.22
N GLU A 14 17.27 11.55 -2.43
CA GLU A 14 16.33 12.08 -1.43
C GLU A 14 15.34 11.00 -0.96
N PHE A 15 14.80 10.20 -1.90
CA PHE A 15 13.91 9.11 -1.53
C PHE A 15 14.59 8.03 -0.70
N ILE A 16 15.82 7.64 -1.06
CA ILE A 16 16.62 6.67 -0.31
C ILE A 16 16.85 7.17 1.13
N GLU A 17 17.18 8.44 1.30
CA GLU A 17 17.35 9.07 2.61
C GLU A 17 16.06 9.06 3.43
N SER A 18 14.90 9.16 2.77
CA SER A 18 13.58 9.12 3.41
C SER A 18 13.07 7.71 3.79
N LEU A 19 13.70 6.63 3.29
CA LEU A 19 13.25 5.25 3.52
C LEU A 19 13.12 4.86 5.00
N PRO A 20 14.03 5.26 5.91
CA PRO A 20 13.88 4.95 7.33
C PRO A 20 12.61 5.54 7.94
N ASP A 21 12.23 6.76 7.55
CA ASP A 21 11.02 7.41 8.07
C ASP A 21 9.76 6.86 7.43
N LEU A 22 9.80 6.57 6.13
CA LEU A 22 8.74 5.80 5.47
C LEU A 22 8.50 4.48 6.22
N LYS A 23 9.56 3.72 6.52
CA LYS A 23 9.44 2.45 7.25
C LYS A 23 8.78 2.65 8.61
N LYS A 24 9.21 3.63 9.40
CA LYS A 24 8.59 3.94 10.71
C LYS A 24 7.10 4.29 10.60
N LEU A 25 6.67 4.94 9.51
CA LEU A 25 5.26 5.26 9.28
C LEU A 25 4.47 4.00 8.93
N LEU A 26 5.01 3.14 8.06
CA LEU A 26 4.37 1.88 7.68
C LEU A 26 4.25 0.93 8.88
N ASP A 27 5.26 0.87 9.74
CA ASP A 27 5.27 0.03 10.95
C ASP A 27 4.21 0.45 11.99
N LYS A 28 3.68 1.68 11.91
CA LYS A 28 2.58 2.16 12.77
C LYS A 28 1.20 1.78 12.26
N LEU A 29 1.09 1.34 11.01
CA LEU A 29 -0.18 0.98 10.43
C LEU A 29 -0.63 -0.40 10.95
N PRO A 30 -1.94 -0.59 11.18
CA PRO A 30 -2.49 -1.91 11.44
C PRO A 30 -2.12 -2.87 10.31
N LEU A 31 -1.76 -4.10 10.66
CA LEU A 31 -1.55 -5.15 9.69
C LEU A 31 -2.90 -5.76 9.29
N VAL A 32 -3.09 -5.97 8.00
CA VAL A 32 -4.25 -6.65 7.43
C VAL A 32 -3.83 -7.93 6.76
N ILE A 33 -4.70 -8.93 6.84
CA ILE A 33 -4.51 -10.19 6.14
C ILE A 33 -4.89 -9.99 4.67
N VAL A 34 -3.95 -10.26 3.77
CA VAL A 34 -4.16 -10.16 2.32
C VAL A 34 -3.95 -11.53 1.68
N ASN A 35 -4.88 -11.94 0.84
CA ASN A 35 -4.70 -13.08 -0.05
C ASN A 35 -5.15 -12.72 -1.48
N PRO A 36 -4.21 -12.41 -2.39
CA PRO A 36 -4.56 -12.09 -3.78
C PRO A 36 -5.23 -13.24 -4.54
N ALA A 37 -5.01 -14.49 -4.11
CA ALA A 37 -5.57 -15.69 -4.74
C ALA A 37 -6.97 -16.06 -4.22
N ILE A 38 -7.51 -15.34 -3.23
CA ILE A 38 -8.78 -15.69 -2.58
C ILE A 38 -9.98 -15.67 -3.55
N ARG A 39 -9.93 -14.86 -4.62
CA ARG A 39 -11.06 -14.71 -5.57
C ARG A 39 -11.54 -16.02 -6.19
N ASN A 40 -10.63 -16.96 -6.43
CA ASN A 40 -10.96 -18.27 -7.02
C ASN A 40 -11.02 -19.39 -5.95
N GLY A 41 -10.91 -19.02 -4.67
CA GLY A 41 -10.75 -19.94 -3.55
C GLY A 41 -11.74 -19.73 -2.42
N VAL A 42 -12.87 -19.04 -2.64
CA VAL A 42 -13.96 -18.96 -1.65
C VAL A 42 -15.11 -19.85 -2.10
N TRP A 43 -15.46 -20.83 -1.28
CA TRP A 43 -16.62 -21.70 -1.50
C TRP A 43 -17.70 -21.38 -0.47
N LYS A 44 -18.96 -21.37 -0.88
CA LYS A 44 -20.08 -21.28 0.07
C LYS A 44 -20.37 -22.69 0.61
N ASP A 45 -20.43 -22.83 1.94
CA ASP A 45 -20.87 -24.07 2.56
C ASP A 45 -22.35 -24.33 2.18
N ARG A 46 -22.70 -25.60 1.93
CA ARG A 46 -24.08 -25.99 1.63
C ARG A 46 -24.96 -26.02 2.87
N ASN A 47 -24.37 -26.22 4.05
CA ASN A 47 -25.09 -26.45 5.30
C ASN A 47 -25.07 -25.23 6.24
N SER A 48 -24.41 -24.14 5.84
CA SER A 48 -24.33 -22.90 6.61
C SER A 48 -24.21 -21.68 5.69
N ASP A 49 -24.43 -20.48 6.22
CA ASP A 49 -24.12 -19.24 5.50
C ASP A 49 -22.62 -18.87 5.54
N ALA A 50 -21.77 -19.78 6.02
CA ALA A 50 -20.33 -19.56 6.06
C ALA A 50 -19.71 -19.65 4.67
N HIS A 51 -18.63 -18.89 4.50
CA HIS A 51 -17.76 -18.94 3.34
C HIS A 51 -16.43 -19.56 3.75
N LEU A 52 -15.96 -20.54 2.98
CA LEU A 52 -14.74 -21.30 3.22
C LEU A 52 -13.66 -20.85 2.25
N ALA A 53 -12.53 -20.39 2.79
CA ALA A 53 -11.32 -20.20 1.99
C ALA A 53 -10.64 -21.56 1.78
N ILE A 54 -10.67 -22.08 0.56
CA ILE A 54 -10.04 -23.34 0.18
C ILE A 54 -8.57 -23.19 -0.22
N ASN A 55 -8.11 -21.96 -0.48
CA ASN A 55 -6.72 -21.69 -0.86
C ASN A 55 -5.91 -21.16 0.33
N TRP A 56 -4.89 -21.91 0.72
CA TRP A 56 -3.95 -21.58 1.81
C TRP A 56 -2.63 -20.97 1.31
N GLU A 57 -2.49 -20.74 0.02
CA GLU A 57 -1.31 -20.09 -0.53
C GLU A 57 -1.45 -18.56 -0.52
N LYS A 58 -0.31 -17.87 -0.45
CA LYS A 58 -0.19 -16.40 -0.66
C LYS A 58 -0.95 -15.55 0.36
N TRP A 59 -1.15 -16.07 1.57
CA TRP A 59 -1.54 -15.23 2.70
C TRP A 59 -0.34 -14.42 3.16
N THR A 60 -0.48 -13.10 3.15
CA THR A 60 0.51 -12.16 3.68
C THR A 60 -0.14 -11.24 4.71
N LEU A 61 0.69 -10.72 5.62
CA LEU A 61 0.32 -9.60 6.48
C LEU A 61 0.93 -8.35 5.86
N GLU A 62 0.08 -7.40 5.53
CA GLU A 62 0.49 -6.15 4.89
C GLU A 62 -0.01 -4.95 5.71
N PRO A 63 0.69 -3.81 5.71
CA PRO A 63 0.16 -2.58 6.28
C PRO A 63 -1.17 -2.18 5.63
N LEU A 64 -2.12 -1.67 6.43
CA LEU A 64 -3.39 -1.17 5.93
C LEU A 64 -3.18 -0.17 4.77
N GLY A 65 -3.88 -0.41 3.66
CA GLY A 65 -3.76 0.38 2.43
C GLY A 65 -2.89 -0.28 1.35
N ALA A 66 -2.03 -1.23 1.73
CA ALA A 66 -1.28 -2.01 0.75
C ALA A 66 -2.23 -2.75 -0.22
N GLY A 67 -2.02 -2.55 -1.52
CA GLY A 67 -2.86 -3.15 -2.57
C GLY A 67 -4.15 -2.40 -2.89
N VAL A 68 -4.47 -1.34 -2.15
CA VAL A 68 -5.57 -0.42 -2.47
C VAL A 68 -5.07 0.64 -3.46
N PRO A 69 -5.83 0.99 -4.51
CA PRO A 69 -5.46 2.13 -5.35
C PRO A 69 -5.36 3.41 -4.51
N PRO A 70 -4.28 4.22 -4.61
CA PRO A 70 -4.11 5.41 -3.77
C PRO A 70 -5.31 6.38 -3.79
N GLY A 71 -5.98 6.52 -4.94
CA GLY A 71 -7.19 7.35 -5.08
C GLY A 71 -8.45 6.79 -4.41
N GLN A 72 -8.40 5.58 -3.86
CA GLN A 72 -9.52 4.92 -3.17
C GLN A 72 -9.29 4.79 -1.66
N VAL A 73 -8.17 5.27 -1.12
CA VAL A 73 -7.84 5.16 0.31
C VAL A 73 -8.92 5.79 1.20
N ASN A 74 -9.40 6.99 0.87
CA ASN A 74 -10.46 7.61 1.67
C ASN A 74 -11.75 6.78 1.67
N LYS A 75 -12.07 6.11 0.55
CA LYS A 75 -13.23 5.22 0.48
C LYS A 75 -13.06 4.00 1.36
N LEU A 76 -11.85 3.42 1.40
CA LEU A 76 -11.51 2.31 2.31
C LEU A 76 -11.70 2.75 3.77
N LEU A 77 -11.15 3.90 4.15
CA LEU A 77 -11.22 4.40 5.53
C LEU A 77 -12.66 4.66 5.97
N ASN A 78 -13.47 5.31 5.12
CA ASN A 78 -14.89 5.52 5.41
C ASN A 78 -15.66 4.20 5.56
N TYR A 79 -15.32 3.18 4.76
CA TYR A 79 -15.93 1.86 4.88
C TYR A 79 -15.58 1.19 6.21
N ILE A 80 -14.29 1.21 6.58
CA ILE A 80 -13.81 0.67 7.86
C ILE A 80 -14.53 1.34 9.04
N GLU A 81 -14.65 2.66 9.00
CA GLU A 81 -15.37 3.44 10.01
C GLU A 81 -16.85 3.05 10.07
N SER A 82 -17.52 2.87 8.93
CA SER A 82 -18.94 2.48 8.89
C SER A 82 -19.22 1.07 9.42
N GLU A 83 -18.25 0.15 9.29
CA GLU A 83 -18.35 -1.21 9.80
C GLU A 83 -18.07 -1.30 11.31
N GLY A 84 -17.78 -0.18 11.97
CA GLY A 84 -17.51 -0.13 13.40
C GLY A 84 -16.27 -0.91 13.83
N VAL A 85 -15.37 -1.20 12.87
CA VAL A 85 -14.10 -1.88 13.17
C VAL A 85 -13.26 -0.89 13.96
N ASP A 86 -12.90 -1.22 15.20
CA ASP A 86 -12.03 -0.41 16.04
C ASP A 86 -10.59 -0.48 15.52
N VAL A 87 -10.35 0.18 14.40
CA VAL A 87 -9.03 0.40 13.85
C VAL A 87 -8.51 1.68 14.50
N HIS A 88 -7.34 1.61 15.14
CA HIS A 88 -6.72 2.67 15.94
C HIS A 88 -7.21 4.07 15.59
N LYS A 89 -7.83 4.76 16.57
CA LYS A 89 -8.60 6.02 16.42
C LYS A 89 -7.91 7.23 15.78
N ASN A 90 -6.71 7.11 15.21
CA ASN A 90 -5.98 8.20 14.56
C ASN A 90 -5.21 7.69 13.31
N LEU A 91 -5.90 6.98 12.42
CA LEU A 91 -5.32 6.60 11.13
C LEU A 91 -5.20 7.84 10.24
N ASP A 92 -3.96 8.25 9.99
CA ASP A 92 -3.66 9.29 9.01
C ASP A 92 -3.85 8.73 7.58
N PRO A 93 -4.78 9.29 6.77
CA PRO A 93 -5.01 8.85 5.40
C PRO A 93 -3.76 8.87 4.52
N ASP A 94 -2.82 9.78 4.79
CA ASP A 94 -1.60 9.88 3.99
C ASP A 94 -0.63 8.74 4.29
N TRP A 95 -0.65 8.18 5.50
CA TRP A 95 0.17 7.00 5.83
C TRP A 95 -0.38 5.77 5.11
N VAL A 96 -1.71 5.65 5.06
CA VAL A 96 -2.39 4.58 4.32
C VAL A 96 -2.15 4.71 2.80
N LYS A 97 -2.10 5.94 2.26
CA LYS A 97 -1.68 6.19 0.88
C LYS A 97 -0.21 5.83 0.65
N LEU A 98 0.68 6.10 1.60
CA LEU A 98 2.09 5.69 1.50
C LEU A 98 2.22 4.17 1.43
N ALA A 99 1.44 3.40 2.21
CA ALA A 99 1.40 1.94 2.10
C ALA A 99 0.93 1.46 0.72
N ALA A 100 -0.13 2.08 0.19
CA ALA A 100 -0.63 1.82 -1.16
C ALA A 100 0.44 2.07 -2.24
N LEU A 101 1.12 3.23 -2.15
CA LEU A 101 2.16 3.63 -3.08
C LEU A 101 3.42 2.77 -2.97
N ALA A 102 3.82 2.36 -1.76
CA ALA A 102 5.00 1.54 -1.53
C ALA A 102 4.88 0.17 -2.22
N LEU A 103 3.74 -0.53 -2.06
CA LEU A 103 3.53 -1.80 -2.75
C LEU A 103 3.43 -1.62 -4.27
N GLU A 104 2.82 -0.51 -4.73
CA GLU A 104 2.78 -0.21 -6.17
C GLU A 104 4.17 0.05 -6.74
N LEU A 105 5.02 0.78 -6.01
CA LEU A 105 6.41 1.04 -6.36
C LEU A 105 7.20 -0.27 -6.47
N GLU A 106 7.12 -1.14 -5.45
CA GLU A 106 7.77 -2.46 -5.46
C GLU A 106 7.33 -3.28 -6.68
N ARG A 107 6.03 -3.34 -6.97
CA ARG A 107 5.48 -4.04 -8.14
C ARG A 107 6.00 -3.46 -9.46
N LEU A 108 6.18 -2.15 -9.56
CA LEU A 108 6.70 -1.51 -10.77
C LEU A 108 8.20 -1.78 -10.95
N ILE A 109 8.98 -1.75 -9.86
CA ILE A 109 10.40 -2.11 -9.85
C ILE A 109 10.58 -3.57 -10.29
N ASN A 110 9.81 -4.49 -9.69
CA ASN A 110 9.86 -5.93 -10.04
C ASN A 110 9.48 -6.20 -11.50
N LYS A 111 8.66 -5.32 -12.11
CA LYS A 111 8.28 -5.37 -13.52
C LYS A 111 9.19 -4.55 -14.45
N GLN A 112 10.28 -3.98 -13.94
CA GLN A 112 11.20 -3.11 -14.67
C GLN A 112 10.54 -1.88 -15.32
N LYS A 113 9.41 -1.42 -14.77
CA LYS A 113 8.68 -0.23 -15.27
C LYS A 113 9.18 1.05 -14.60
N LEU A 114 10.47 1.35 -14.78
CA LEU A 114 11.17 2.39 -14.00
C LEU A 114 10.62 3.80 -14.19
N SER A 115 10.16 4.16 -15.39
CA SER A 115 9.55 5.48 -15.63
C SER A 115 8.28 5.70 -14.80
N LEU A 116 7.45 4.66 -14.65
CA LEU A 116 6.25 4.72 -13.81
C LEU A 116 6.61 4.67 -12.32
N ALA A 117 7.61 3.85 -11.96
CA ALA A 117 8.13 3.76 -10.59
C ALA A 117 8.62 5.13 -10.09
N PHE A 118 9.35 5.85 -10.94
CA PHE A 118 9.84 7.19 -10.61
C PHE A 118 8.70 8.19 -10.35
N GLY A 119 7.59 8.08 -11.10
CA GLY A 119 6.38 8.84 -10.80
C GLY A 119 5.80 8.55 -9.41
N LYS A 120 5.92 7.30 -8.92
CA LYS A 120 5.50 6.94 -7.55
C LYS A 120 6.43 7.50 -6.49
N VAL A 121 7.75 7.48 -6.73
CA VAL A 121 8.74 8.09 -5.84
C VAL A 121 8.42 9.57 -5.57
N LYS A 122 8.15 10.35 -6.62
CA LYS A 122 7.76 11.77 -6.46
C LYS A 122 6.51 11.97 -5.61
N ASN A 123 5.50 11.13 -5.82
CA ASN A 123 4.26 11.20 -5.03
C ASN A 123 4.50 10.85 -3.56
N MET A 124 5.37 9.87 -3.28
CA MET A 124 5.72 9.48 -1.92
C MET A 124 6.52 10.57 -1.21
N LEU A 125 7.54 11.15 -1.86
CA LEU A 125 8.31 12.26 -1.32
C LEU A 125 7.42 13.46 -0.97
N ARG A 126 6.45 13.80 -1.84
CA ARG A 126 5.49 14.87 -1.54
C ARG A 126 4.73 14.60 -0.24
N LEU A 127 4.22 13.38 -0.03
CA LEU A 127 3.48 13.01 1.19
C LEU A 127 4.38 12.93 2.43
N LEU A 128 5.68 12.69 2.26
CA LEU A 128 6.65 12.68 3.36
C LEU A 128 7.06 14.09 3.77
N ASN A 129 7.15 15.02 2.82
CA ASN A 129 7.61 16.40 3.02
C ASN A 129 6.48 17.37 3.39
N GLU A 130 5.21 17.03 3.18
CA GLU A 130 4.03 17.86 3.53
C GLU A 130 3.66 17.82 5.04
N LYS A 131 4.57 17.33 5.90
CA LYS A 131 4.41 17.23 7.36
C LYS A 131 5.37 18.15 8.11
#